data_AF-A0A838JX46-F1
#
_entry.id   AF-A0A838JX46-F1
#
_cell.length_a   1.000
_cell.length_b   1.000
_cell.length_c   1.000
_cell.angle_alpha   90.00
_cell.angle_beta   90.00
_cell.angle_gamma   90.00
#
_symmetry.space_group_name_H-M   'P 1'
#
loop_
_entity.id
_entity.type
_entity.pdbx_description
1 polymer ?
#
loop_
_entity_poly.entity_id
_entity_poly.type
_entity_poly.pdbx_seq_one_letter_code
_entity_poly.pdbx_strand_id
1 'polypeptide(L)'
;MLTHSQRSPRSRRSVLELEDGYAFRHSPGRAVLLAVAEFVANERLYCPFFEFGITVERSGGPVWLRLTGAGEAQRILEAEMGVGA
;
A
#
# COMPACT_ATOMS: atom_id res chain seq x y z
N MET A 1 -19.23 -29.10 -6.54
CA MET A 1 -19.28 -29.14 -5.06
C MET A 1 -17.90 -29.49 -4.53
N LEU A 2 -17.05 -28.48 -4.30
CA LEU A 2 -15.87 -28.57 -3.43
C LEU A 2 -15.72 -27.19 -2.78
N THR A 3 -15.85 -27.18 -1.46
CA THR A 3 -15.90 -26.01 -0.57
C THR A 3 -14.49 -25.81 -0.03
N HIS A 4 -13.90 -24.61 -0.10
CA HIS A 4 -12.83 -24.14 0.80
C HIS A 4 -12.88 -22.60 0.72
N SER A 5 -13.64 -21.96 1.61
CA SER A 5 -13.14 -21.37 2.85
C SER A 5 -11.93 -20.47 2.60
N GLN A 6 -12.17 -19.15 2.54
CA GLN A 6 -11.45 -18.09 3.26
C GLN A 6 -12.04 -16.73 2.86
N ARG A 7 -13.36 -16.55 3.02
CA ARG A 7 -13.93 -15.18 3.06
C ARG A 7 -13.79 -14.67 4.49
N SER A 8 -12.53 -14.42 4.90
CA SER A 8 -12.23 -13.64 6.10
C SER A 8 -12.86 -12.26 5.95
N PRO A 9 -13.48 -11.68 7.00
CA PRO A 9 -14.04 -10.33 6.93
C PRO A 9 -12.91 -9.40 6.51
N ARG A 10 -13.02 -8.83 5.31
CA ARG A 10 -12.07 -7.85 4.78
C ARG A 10 -11.92 -6.77 5.84
N SER A 11 -10.81 -6.79 6.59
CA SER A 11 -10.34 -5.60 7.29
C SER A 11 -10.26 -4.54 6.20
N ARG A 12 -11.14 -3.54 6.27
CA ARG A 12 -11.22 -2.49 5.25
C ARG A 12 -9.87 -1.78 5.27
N ARG A 13 -8.95 -2.17 4.37
CA ARG A 13 -7.72 -1.43 4.15
C ARG A 13 -8.17 -0.04 3.72
N SER A 14 -7.97 0.95 4.58
CA SER A 14 -8.27 2.32 4.21
C SER A 14 -7.16 2.75 3.23
N VAL A 15 -7.52 2.76 1.95
CA VAL A 15 -6.73 3.36 0.89
C VAL A 15 -7.19 4.81 0.78
N LEU A 16 -6.24 5.73 0.72
CA LEU A 16 -6.49 7.13 0.40
C LEU A 16 -5.96 7.37 -1.01
N GLU A 17 -6.81 7.92 -1.87
CA GLU A 17 -6.39 8.45 -3.16
C GLU A 17 -5.75 9.82 -2.97
N LEU A 18 -4.66 10.06 -3.69
CA LEU A 18 -3.90 11.30 -3.73
C LEU A 18 -3.92 11.84 -5.16
N GLU A 19 -3.53 13.10 -5.34
CA GLU A 19 -3.45 13.72 -6.68
C GLU A 19 -2.48 12.98 -7.63
N ASP A 20 -1.46 12.33 -7.07
CA ASP A 20 -0.36 11.68 -7.79
C ASP A 20 -0.18 10.20 -7.45
N GLY A 21 -1.20 9.55 -6.85
CA GLY A 21 -1.15 8.13 -6.51
C GLY A 21 -2.02 7.73 -5.31
N TYR A 22 -1.51 6.86 -4.44
CA TYR A 22 -2.28 6.30 -3.34
C TYR A 22 -1.46 6.19 -2.04
N ALA A 23 -2.16 6.26 -0.91
CA ALA A 23 -1.62 5.90 0.39
C ALA A 23 -2.40 4.75 1.03
N PHE A 24 -1.68 3.74 1.50
CA PHE A 24 -2.21 2.53 2.10
C PHE A 24 -1.95 2.54 3.59
N ARG A 25 -3.03 2.48 4.38
CA ARG A 25 -2.92 2.37 5.84
C ARG A 25 -2.69 0.93 6.26
N HIS A 26 -1.70 0.73 7.11
CA HIS A 26 -1.43 -0.52 7.80
C HIS A 26 -1.61 -0.37 9.31
N SER A 27 -1.81 -1.49 10.00
CA SER A 27 -1.84 -1.50 11.47
C SER A 27 -0.50 -1.03 12.05
N PRO A 28 -0.49 -0.43 13.25
CA PRO A 28 0.75 -0.10 13.93
C PRO A 28 1.57 -1.36 14.25
N GLY A 29 2.87 -1.17 14.50
CA GLY A 29 3.73 -2.20 15.07
C GLY A 29 5.04 -2.44 14.31
N ARG A 30 6.06 -2.88 15.04
CA ARG A 30 7.42 -3.11 14.51
C ARG A 30 7.44 -4.07 13.33
N ALA A 31 6.73 -5.19 13.43
CA ALA A 31 6.71 -6.20 12.36
C ALA A 31 6.11 -5.64 11.05
N VAL A 32 5.06 -4.81 11.16
CA VAL A 32 4.42 -4.19 10.01
C VAL A 32 5.34 -3.16 9.37
N LEU A 33 5.97 -2.29 10.17
CA LEU A 33 6.91 -1.30 9.66
C LEU A 33 8.06 -1.96 8.89
N LEU A 34 8.64 -3.04 9.44
CA LEU A 34 9.72 -3.76 8.78
C LEU A 34 9.26 -4.43 7.47
N ALA A 35 8.07 -5.03 7.45
CA ALA A 35 7.51 -5.62 6.23
C ALA A 35 7.25 -4.57 5.13
N VAL A 36 6.74 -3.39 5.50
CA VAL A 36 6.55 -2.28 4.54
C VAL A 36 7.90 -1.77 4.02
N ALA A 37 8.90 -1.64 4.89
CA ALA A 37 10.24 -1.22 4.48
C ALA A 37 10.92 -2.24 3.54
N GLU A 38 10.76 -3.53 3.81
CA GLU A 38 11.25 -4.62 2.96
C GLU A 38 10.58 -4.59 1.58
N PHE A 39 9.26 -4.43 1.53
CA PHE A 39 8.54 -4.23 0.27
C PHE A 39 9.11 -3.06 -0.54
N VAL A 40 9.29 -1.89 0.08
CA VAL A 40 9.88 -0.72 -0.60
C VAL A 40 11.30 -0.98 -1.09
N ALA A 41 12.12 -1.68 -0.29
CA ALA A 41 13.49 -1.99 -0.67
C ALA A 41 13.58 -2.87 -1.92
N ASN A 42 12.64 -3.81 -2.08
CA ASN A 42 12.55 -4.70 -3.23
C ASN A 42 11.95 -3.97 -4.45
N GLU A 43 10.79 -3.35 -4.27
CA GLU A 43 10.02 -2.79 -5.39
C GLU A 43 10.67 -1.57 -6.03
N ARG A 44 11.40 -0.74 -5.28
CA ARG A 44 12.08 0.43 -5.88
C ARG A 44 13.08 0.07 -6.99
N LEU A 45 13.54 -1.18 -7.04
CA LEU A 45 14.45 -1.67 -8.07
C LEU A 45 13.72 -2.13 -9.34
N TYR A 46 12.50 -2.65 -9.20
CA TYR A 46 11.69 -3.15 -10.31
C TYR A 46 10.71 -2.09 -10.84
N CYS A 47 10.33 -1.14 -10.00
CA CYS A 47 9.33 -0.10 -10.27
C CYS A 47 9.94 1.32 -10.09
N PRO A 48 10.93 1.73 -10.90
CA PRO A 48 11.67 2.99 -10.72
C PRO A 48 10.84 4.25 -11.02
N PHE A 49 9.59 4.09 -11.46
CA PHE A 49 8.65 5.18 -11.74
C PHE A 49 7.82 5.59 -10.52
N PHE A 50 7.87 4.82 -9.43
CA PHE A 50 7.24 5.19 -8.16
C PHE A 50 8.21 5.91 -7.22
N GLU A 51 7.72 6.98 -6.61
CA GLU A 51 8.20 7.50 -5.34
C GLU A 51 7.50 6.75 -4.20
N PHE A 52 8.30 6.23 -3.27
CA PHE A 52 7.83 5.49 -2.10
C PHE A 52 8.01 6.33 -0.84
N GLY A 53 6.94 6.46 -0.05
CA GLY A 53 6.97 7.11 1.26
C GLY A 53 6.50 6.18 2.36
N ILE A 54 7.20 6.16 3.51
CA ILE A 54 6.74 5.47 4.72
C ILE A 54 6.56 6.50 5.82
N THR A 55 5.34 6.62 6.33
CA THR A 55 5.02 7.49 7.47
C THR A 55 4.56 6.65 8.65
N VAL A 56 5.16 6.84 9.82
CA VAL A 56 4.66 6.30 11.08
C VAL A 56 3.98 7.43 11.83
N GLU A 57 2.68 7.30 12.08
CA GLU A 57 1.94 8.32 12.81
C GLU A 57 2.38 8.41 14.28
N ARG A 58 2.22 9.63 14.84
CA ARG A 58 2.56 9.93 16.23
C ARG A 58 1.86 8.96 17.21
N SER A 59 2.46 8.80 18.38
CA SER A 59 1.88 8.04 19.50
C SER A 59 1.62 6.55 19.20
N GLY A 60 2.47 5.94 18.37
CA GLY A 60 2.29 4.52 17.98
C GLY A 60 1.13 4.31 17.02
N GLY A 61 0.80 5.34 16.24
CA GLY A 61 -0.24 5.30 15.23
C GLY A 61 0.10 4.40 14.05
N PRO A 62 -0.81 4.31 13.06
CA PRO A 62 -0.65 3.48 11.88
C PRO A 62 0.63 3.78 11.09
N VAL A 63 1.04 2.78 10.32
CA VAL A 63 2.06 2.92 9.28
C VAL A 63 1.35 3.18 7.95
N TRP A 64 1.77 4.19 7.22
CA TRP A 64 1.29 4.50 5.88
C TRP A 64 2.37 4.21 4.86
N LEU A 65 2.01 3.50 3.80
CA LEU A 65 2.80 3.38 2.58
C LEU A 65 2.19 4.32 1.52
N ARG A 66 2.92 5.35 1.11
CA ARG A 66 2.58 6.20 -0.04
C ARG A 66 3.29 5.67 -1.27
N LEU A 67 2.53 5.46 -2.33
CA LEU A 67 3.02 5.13 -3.68
C LEU A 67 2.53 6.23 -4.61
N THR A 68 3.45 7.06 -5.09
CA THR A 68 3.12 8.17 -5.99
C THR A 68 4.05 8.17 -7.18
N GLY A 69 3.71 8.91 -8.23
CA GLY A 69 4.60 9.06 -9.38
C GLY A 69 3.98 9.94 -10.44
N ALA A 70 4.81 10.52 -11.29
CA ALA A 70 4.33 11.31 -12.41
C ALA A 70 3.74 10.42 -13.52
N GLY A 71 2.82 10.98 -14.31
CA GLY A 71 2.35 10.35 -15.54
C GLY A 71 1.51 9.09 -15.32
N GLU A 72 2.00 7.94 -15.79
CA GLU A 72 1.23 6.68 -15.82
C GLU A 72 1.24 5.90 -14.50
N ALA A 73 2.01 6.35 -13.50
CA ALA A 73 2.15 5.68 -12.21
C ALA A 73 0.80 5.43 -11.53
N GLN A 74 -0.11 6.41 -11.51
CA GLN A 74 -1.44 6.25 -10.93
C GLN A 74 -2.28 5.19 -11.68
N ARG A 75 -2.26 5.20 -13.02
CA ARG A 75 -2.99 4.21 -13.83
C ARG A 75 -2.45 2.79 -13.64
N ILE A 76 -1.14 2.64 -13.44
CA ILE A 76 -0.53 1.35 -13.08
C ILE A 76 -1.02 0.89 -11.71
N LEU A 77 -1.10 1.78 -10.71
CA LEU A 77 -1.62 1.43 -9.38
C LEU A 77 -3.09 1.00 -9.43
N GLU A 78 -3.92 1.69 -10.20
CA GLU A 78 -5.34 1.32 -10.40
C GLU A 78 -5.47 -0.09 -10.99
N ALA A 79 -4.70 -0.39 -12.03
CA ALA A 79 -4.73 -1.68 -12.72
C ALA A 79 -4.24 -2.84 -11.84
N GLU A 80 -3.12 -2.66 -11.13
CA GLU A 80 -2.47 -3.73 -10.37
C GLU A 80 -3.11 -3.95 -8.99
N MET A 81 -3.54 -2.87 -8.33
CA MET A 81 -4.02 -2.92 -6.95
C MET A 81 -5.55 -2.94 -6.84
N GLY A 82 -6.27 -2.73 -7.95
CA GLY A 82 -7.73 -2.69 -7.98
C GLY A 82 -8.32 -1.57 -7.10
N VAL A 83 -7.62 -0.44 -7.05
CA VAL A 83 -8.01 0.80 -6.36
C VAL A 83 -8.59 1.78 -7.39
N GLY A 84 -9.45 2.72 -6.97
CA GLY A 84 -10.01 3.76 -7.88
C GLY A 84 -11.31 3.41 -8.62
N ALA A 85 -12.23 2.65 -8.01
CA ALA A 85 -13.59 2.41 -8.54
C ALA A 85 -14.63 3.33 -7.89
#